data_AF-A0A3A4W742-F1
#
_entry.id   AF-A0A3A4W742-F1
#
_cell.length_a   1.000
_cell.length_b   1.000
_cell.length_c   1.000
_cell.angle_alpha   90.00
_cell.angle_beta   90.00
_cell.angle_gamma   90.00
#
_symmetry.space_group_name_H-M   'P 1'
#
loop_
_entity.id
_entity.type
_entity.pdbx_description
1 polymer ?
#
loop_
_entity_poly.entity_id
_entity_poly.type
_entity_poly.pdbx_seq_one_letter_code
_entity_poly.pdbx_strand_id
1 'polypeptide(L)'
;MKTFQTLLFSLVFGAATLVFAADGSVTITAPADGATIKANTETKLEYEISPGARGDHFHLYIDGKENVVRALKGSYTLPKFNPGKHTVTLKVVDKGHTPTGLEKTITVTAE
;
A
#
# COMPACT_ATOMS: atom_id res chain seq x y z
N MET A 1 -60.00 4.74 -42.97
CA MET A 1 -58.53 4.95 -43.11
C MET A 1 -58.13 6.13 -42.23
N LYS A 2 -57.50 5.87 -41.09
CA LYS A 2 -56.80 6.88 -40.29
C LYS A 2 -55.51 6.23 -39.81
N THR A 3 -54.40 6.80 -40.25
CA THR A 3 -53.03 6.29 -40.18
C THR A 3 -52.51 6.28 -38.73
N PHE A 4 -51.92 5.16 -38.33
CA PHE A 4 -51.21 4.99 -37.06
C PHE A 4 -49.85 5.68 -37.17
N GLN A 5 -49.63 6.74 -36.39
CA GLN A 5 -48.34 7.44 -36.32
C GLN A 5 -47.48 6.73 -35.26
N THR A 6 -46.53 5.91 -35.70
CA THR A 6 -45.57 5.23 -34.80
C THR A 6 -44.52 6.22 -34.32
N LEU A 7 -44.47 6.48 -33.01
CA LEU A 7 -43.42 7.27 -32.37
C LEU A 7 -42.24 6.32 -32.06
N LEU A 8 -41.11 6.46 -32.75
CA LEU A 8 -39.88 5.74 -32.41
C LEU A 8 -39.20 6.42 -31.20
N PHE A 9 -39.05 5.68 -30.11
CA PHE A 9 -38.25 6.07 -28.96
C PHE A 9 -36.82 5.54 -29.15
N SER A 10 -35.89 6.41 -29.55
CA SER A 10 -34.47 6.04 -29.69
C SER A 10 -33.81 6.02 -28.31
N LEU A 11 -33.57 4.83 -27.76
CA LEU A 11 -32.81 4.62 -26.53
C LEU A 11 -31.31 4.68 -26.84
N VAL A 12 -30.65 5.80 -26.51
CA VAL A 12 -29.20 5.94 -26.59
C VAL A 12 -28.58 5.22 -25.39
N PHE A 13 -28.00 4.05 -25.61
CA PHE A 13 -27.18 3.35 -24.62
C PHE A 13 -25.84 4.09 -24.47
N GLY A 14 -25.67 4.81 -23.35
CA GLY A 14 -24.37 5.38 -22.98
C GLY A 14 -23.37 4.27 -22.64
N ALA A 15 -22.25 4.22 -23.36
CA ALA A 15 -21.15 3.32 -23.02
C ALA A 15 -20.50 3.79 -21.71
N ALA A 16 -20.74 3.06 -20.62
CA ALA A 16 -20.00 3.26 -19.38
C ALA A 16 -18.55 2.79 -19.60
N THR A 17 -17.59 3.72 -19.55
CA THR A 17 -16.17 3.37 -19.52
C THR A 17 -15.85 2.76 -18.16
N LEU A 18 -15.50 1.48 -18.14
CA LEU A 18 -14.95 0.83 -16.96
C LEU A 18 -13.53 1.38 -16.75
N VAL A 19 -13.39 2.34 -15.82
CA VAL A 19 -12.07 2.71 -15.29
C VAL A 19 -11.63 1.60 -14.37
N PHE A 20 -10.69 0.76 -14.82
CA PHE A 20 -10.00 -0.17 -13.95
C PHE A 20 -9.09 0.63 -13.01
N ALA A 21 -9.37 0.59 -11.71
CA ALA A 21 -8.44 1.08 -10.70
C ALA A 21 -7.14 0.28 -10.82
N ALA A 22 -5.99 0.96 -10.96
CA ALA A 22 -4.70 0.27 -10.88
C ALA A 22 -4.55 -0.35 -9.48
N ASP A 23 -4.31 -1.65 -9.43
CA ASP A 23 -3.96 -2.34 -8.19
C ASP A 23 -2.65 -1.74 -7.66
N GLY A 24 -2.66 -1.30 -6.40
CA GLY A 24 -1.47 -0.81 -5.73
C GLY A 24 -0.53 -1.94 -5.33
N SER A 25 0.67 -1.60 -4.88
CA SER A 25 1.68 -2.53 -4.37
C SER A 25 2.45 -1.95 -3.19
N VAL A 26 2.92 -2.83 -2.31
CA VAL A 26 3.86 -2.50 -1.22
C VAL A 26 4.97 -3.53 -1.25
N THR A 27 6.18 -3.09 -1.57
CA THR A 27 7.36 -3.95 -1.69
C THR A 27 8.40 -3.50 -0.68
N ILE A 28 8.91 -4.47 0.09
CA ILE A 28 10.12 -4.30 0.91
C ILE A 28 11.22 -5.10 0.22
N THR A 29 12.25 -4.41 -0.27
CA THR A 29 13.37 -5.04 -1.01
C THR A 29 14.48 -5.47 -0.06
N ALA A 30 14.65 -4.78 1.06
CA ALA A 30 15.57 -5.17 2.12
C ALA A 30 15.09 -4.62 3.48
N PRO A 31 15.34 -5.33 4.60
CA PRO A 31 15.75 -6.73 4.64
C PRO A 31 14.64 -7.65 4.09
N ALA A 32 15.00 -8.86 3.68
CA ALA A 32 14.01 -9.87 3.27
C ALA A 32 13.20 -10.35 4.50
N ASP A 33 12.00 -10.86 4.25
CA ASP A 33 11.22 -11.51 5.31
C ASP A 33 11.99 -12.71 5.88
N GLY A 34 12.07 -12.80 7.20
CA GLY A 34 12.83 -13.81 7.94
C GLY A 34 14.33 -13.55 8.06
N ALA A 35 14.84 -12.40 7.59
CA ALA A 35 16.27 -12.11 7.65
C ALA A 35 16.80 -11.98 9.09
N THR A 36 18.01 -12.48 9.32
CA THR A 36 18.80 -12.18 10.51
C THR A 36 19.60 -10.89 10.30
N ILE A 37 19.52 -9.97 11.25
CA ILE A 37 20.22 -8.69 11.26
C ILE A 37 21.03 -8.55 12.55
N LYS A 38 22.02 -7.65 12.57
CA LYS A 38 22.83 -7.44 13.78
C LYS A 38 22.02 -6.71 14.85
N ALA A 39 21.95 -7.27 16.05
CA ALA A 39 21.39 -6.60 17.20
C ALA A 39 22.20 -5.34 17.55
N ASN A 40 21.53 -4.38 18.21
CA ASN A 40 22.10 -3.12 18.69
C ASN A 40 22.77 -2.26 17.61
N THR A 41 22.48 -2.52 16.33
CA THR A 41 23.06 -1.85 15.17
C THR A 41 21.94 -1.34 14.26
N GLU A 42 22.17 -0.21 13.61
CA GLU A 42 21.23 0.33 12.62
C GLU A 42 21.17 -0.57 11.39
N THR A 43 19.96 -0.76 10.86
CA THR A 43 19.71 -1.50 9.62
C THR A 43 18.87 -0.64 8.70
N LYS A 44 19.15 -0.68 7.39
CA LYS A 44 18.31 0.04 6.40
C LYS A 44 17.13 -0.83 5.97
N LEU A 45 15.94 -0.28 6.07
CA LEU A 45 14.76 -0.72 5.33
C LEU A 45 14.79 -0.07 3.95
N GLU A 46 14.58 -0.83 2.89
CA GLU A 46 14.44 -0.36 1.51
C GLU A 46 13.08 -0.82 0.97
N TYR A 47 12.37 0.09 0.32
CA TYR A 47 10.98 -0.15 -0.08
C TYR A 47 10.55 0.67 -1.29
N GLU A 48 9.48 0.22 -1.93
CA GLU A 48 8.76 0.89 -3.01
C GLU A 48 7.27 0.61 -2.90
N ILE A 49 6.46 1.67 -2.98
CA ILE A 49 5.02 1.64 -2.77
C ILE A 49 4.32 2.32 -3.95
N SER A 50 3.34 1.62 -4.51
CA SER A 50 2.30 2.18 -5.37
C SER A 50 1.00 2.21 -4.57
N PRO A 51 0.47 3.36 -4.15
CA PRO A 51 -0.70 3.41 -3.25
C PRO A 51 -2.00 2.83 -3.83
N GLY A 52 -2.08 2.67 -5.16
CA GLY A 52 -3.30 2.29 -5.87
C GLY A 52 -4.38 3.37 -5.81
N ALA A 53 -5.52 3.14 -6.47
CA ALA A 53 -6.55 4.18 -6.63
C ALA A 53 -7.22 4.66 -5.32
N ARG A 54 -7.15 3.85 -4.24
CA ARG A 54 -7.73 4.17 -2.93
C ARG A 54 -6.71 4.72 -1.94
N GLY A 55 -5.42 4.67 -2.26
CA GLY A 55 -4.34 5.10 -1.37
C GLY A 55 -3.86 6.52 -1.65
N ASP A 56 -3.30 7.15 -0.62
CA ASP A 56 -2.72 8.49 -0.67
C ASP A 56 -1.27 8.46 -0.16
N HIS A 57 -1.05 7.93 1.04
CA HIS A 57 0.27 7.75 1.65
C HIS A 57 0.32 6.42 2.42
N PHE A 58 1.38 6.20 3.20
CA PHE A 58 1.54 5.00 4.00
C PHE A 58 2.04 5.31 5.42
N HIS A 59 1.82 4.36 6.31
CA HIS A 59 2.34 4.35 7.67
C HIS A 59 3.34 3.22 7.82
N LEU A 60 4.48 3.51 8.45
CA LEU A 60 5.50 2.52 8.83
C LEU A 60 5.31 2.15 10.30
N TYR A 61 5.10 0.88 10.59
CA TYR A 61 5.06 0.35 11.94
C TYR A 61 6.30 -0.49 12.22
N ILE A 62 6.91 -0.27 13.37
CA ILE A 62 8.02 -1.08 13.90
C ILE A 62 7.58 -1.57 15.26
N ASP A 63 7.39 -2.89 15.40
CA ASP A 63 6.81 -3.52 16.59
C ASP A 63 5.49 -2.87 17.03
N GLY A 64 4.63 -2.58 16.05
CA GLY A 64 3.33 -1.94 16.26
C GLY A 64 3.39 -0.43 16.56
N LYS A 65 4.58 0.18 16.65
CA LYS A 65 4.73 1.63 16.82
C LYS A 65 4.86 2.32 15.48
N GLU A 66 3.99 3.29 15.23
CA GLU A 66 3.98 4.09 14.00
C GLU A 66 5.18 5.05 13.91
N ASN A 67 5.69 5.21 12.70
CA ASN A 67 6.76 6.11 12.31
C ASN A 67 6.38 6.81 11.00
N VAL A 68 6.78 8.09 10.88
CA VAL A 68 6.41 8.93 9.74
C VAL A 68 7.46 8.83 8.64
N VAL A 69 7.03 8.36 7.48
CA VAL A 69 7.84 8.31 6.26
C VAL A 69 6.98 8.78 5.09
N ARG A 70 7.49 9.70 4.27
CA ARG A 70 6.69 10.37 3.22
C ARG A 70 7.04 9.92 1.80
N ALA A 71 8.29 9.52 1.57
CA ALA A 71 8.71 9.09 0.25
C ALA A 71 8.09 7.71 -0.03
N LEU A 72 7.41 7.54 -1.16
CA LEU A 72 6.82 6.25 -1.56
C LEU A 72 7.87 5.23 -2.01
N LYS A 73 9.10 5.67 -2.25
CA LYS A 73 10.24 4.83 -2.61
C LYS A 73 11.48 5.38 -1.93
N GLY A 74 12.29 4.50 -1.35
CA GLY A 74 13.56 4.90 -0.77
C GLY A 74 14.01 3.98 0.35
N SER A 75 14.74 4.58 1.30
CA SER A 75 15.23 3.87 2.48
C SER A 75 14.86 4.58 3.77
N TYR A 76 14.76 3.81 4.85
CA TYR A 76 14.53 4.27 6.21
C TYR A 76 15.51 3.57 7.15
N THR A 77 16.17 4.32 8.04
CA THR A 77 17.03 3.73 9.07
C THR A 77 16.17 3.15 10.18
N LEU A 78 16.10 1.83 10.26
CA LEU A 78 15.44 1.12 11.36
C LEU A 78 16.18 1.39 12.68
N PRO A 79 15.46 1.41 13.82
CA PRO A 79 16.10 1.54 15.12
C PRO A 79 17.04 0.37 15.37
N LYS A 80 17.91 0.56 16.36
CA LYS A 80 18.72 -0.53 16.91
C LYS A 80 17.78 -1.49 17.63
N PHE A 81 17.65 -2.69 17.10
CA PHE A 81 16.83 -3.74 17.71
C PHE A 81 17.57 -4.40 18.87
N ASN A 82 16.83 -4.70 19.94
CA ASN A 82 17.32 -5.64 20.95
C ASN A 82 17.38 -7.06 20.34
N PRO A 83 18.15 -8.01 20.91
CA PRO A 83 18.11 -9.38 20.42
C PRO A 83 16.69 -9.97 20.46
N GLY A 84 16.28 -10.64 19.38
CA GLY A 84 14.95 -11.24 19.26
C GLY A 84 14.23 -10.95 17.93
N LYS A 85 12.96 -11.36 17.86
CA LYS A 85 12.12 -11.15 16.67
C LYS A 85 11.45 -9.79 16.71
N HIS A 86 11.47 -9.10 15.57
CA HIS A 86 10.86 -7.80 15.36
C HIS A 86 10.03 -7.77 14.09
N THR A 87 8.99 -6.95 14.08
CA THR A 87 8.09 -6.79 12.93
C THR A 87 8.21 -5.40 12.33
N VAL A 88 8.25 -5.35 11.00
CA VAL A 88 8.20 -4.10 10.23
C VAL A 88 7.04 -4.18 9.26
N THR A 89 6.10 -3.24 9.37
CA THR A 89 4.88 -3.24 8.56
C THR A 89 4.70 -1.90 7.86
N LEU A 90 4.48 -1.93 6.55
CA LEU A 90 4.09 -0.78 5.73
C LEU A 90 2.60 -0.92 5.39
N LYS A 91 1.78 0.07 5.72
CA LYS A 91 0.33 0.07 5.43
C LYS A 91 -0.05 1.29 4.62
N VAL A 92 -0.68 1.10 3.47
CA VAL A 92 -1.22 2.20 2.68
C VAL A 92 -2.54 2.67 3.30
N VAL A 93 -2.70 3.98 3.37
CA VAL A 93 -3.89 4.66 3.87
C VAL A 93 -4.38 5.68 2.86
N ASP A 94 -5.66 6.02 2.94
CA ASP A 94 -6.23 7.15 2.21
C ASP A 94 -5.82 8.50 2.83
N LYS A 95 -6.27 9.61 2.23
CA LYS A 95 -6.00 10.97 2.71
C LYS A 95 -6.51 11.23 4.13
N GLY A 96 -7.52 10.47 4.57
CA GLY A 96 -8.11 10.50 5.91
C GLY A 96 -7.42 9.59 6.92
N HIS A 97 -6.30 8.95 6.55
CA HIS A 97 -5.57 7.96 7.36
C HIS A 97 -6.35 6.64 7.56
N THR A 98 -7.35 6.36 6.73
CA THR A 98 -8.07 5.08 6.74
C THR A 98 -7.25 4.02 5.99
N PRO A 99 -6.98 2.84 6.58
CA PRO A 99 -6.28 1.76 5.88
C PRO A 99 -7.02 1.30 4.62
N THR A 100 -6.28 1.15 3.52
CA THR A 100 -6.84 0.66 2.24
C THR A 100 -6.90 -0.87 2.17
N GLY A 101 -6.20 -1.55 3.08
CA GLY A 101 -5.97 -3.00 3.08
C GLY A 101 -4.70 -3.42 2.33
N LEU A 102 -4.05 -2.51 1.61
CA LEU A 102 -2.78 -2.76 0.96
C LEU A 102 -1.63 -2.60 1.96
N GLU A 103 -0.99 -3.71 2.35
CA GLU A 103 0.09 -3.72 3.33
C GLU A 103 1.14 -4.80 3.06
N LYS A 104 2.33 -4.61 3.65
CA LYS A 104 3.39 -5.62 3.69
C LYS A 104 3.98 -5.65 5.09
N THR A 105 4.08 -6.84 5.66
CA THR A 105 4.84 -7.10 6.89
C THR A 105 6.03 -7.99 6.57
N ILE A 106 7.16 -7.71 7.21
CA ILE A 106 8.29 -8.63 7.34
C ILE A 106 8.61 -8.86 8.81
N THR A 107 9.14 -10.04 9.11
CA THR A 107 9.77 -10.34 10.40
C THR A 107 11.27 -10.37 10.22
N VAL A 108 12.01 -9.74 11.12
CA VAL A 108 13.48 -9.85 11.21
C VAL A 108 13.87 -10.42 12.55
N THR A 109 15.01 -11.12 12.60
CA THR A 109 15.60 -11.61 13.86
C THR A 109 16.89 -10.85 14.12
N ALA A 110 16.95 -10.10 15.22
CA ALA A 110 18.16 -9.41 15.65
C ALA A 110 19.00 -10.34 16.54
N GLU A 111 20.27 -10.53 16.18
CA GLU A 111 21.24 -11.38 16.89
C GLU A 111 22.58 -10.66 17.11
#